data_AF-A0A5C7XKX9-F1
#
_entry.id   AF-A0A5C7XKX9-F1
#
_cell.length_a   1.000
_cell.length_b   1.000
_cell.length_c   1.000
_cell.angle_alpha   90.00
_cell.angle_beta   90.00
_cell.angle_gamma   90.00
#
_symmetry.space_group_name_H-M   'P 1'
#
loop_
_entity.id
_entity.type
_entity.pdbx_description
1 polymer ?
#
loop_
_entity_poly.entity_id
_entity_poly.type
_entity_poly.pdbx_seq_one_letter_code
_entity_poly.pdbx_strand_id
1 'polypeptide(L)'
;MTGSRSPHTVQTRTVQARTVRSGAQSRRAFSPKSLYLVAAVAAALTVATAVAAPRFADAERFAPPTAAQIGIAGAHAKQWDALRQEAIALRRVGREDLRDGMQEFRTLLDQSSPDLRAFSNESQRRVDAHMAEARALRDRQLDLYESLTPAEQAKVRAAMAERLDRFAQLRERLIGMWEARG
;
A
#
# COMPACT_ATOMS: atom_id res chain seq x y z
N MET A 1 14.87 71.96 -17.79
CA MET A 1 13.69 72.38 -16.99
C MET A 1 13.59 71.39 -15.82
N THR A 2 14.18 71.73 -14.67
CA THR A 2 13.45 72.11 -13.43
C THR A 2 12.46 71.03 -12.98
N GLY A 3 12.59 70.31 -11.86
CA GLY A 3 13.39 70.45 -10.65
C GLY A 3 12.50 70.06 -9.44
N SER A 4 13.12 69.81 -8.28
CA SER A 4 12.49 69.85 -6.92
C SER A 4 11.56 68.67 -6.55
N ARG A 5 11.52 68.06 -5.35
CA ARG A 5 11.92 68.31 -3.94
C ARG A 5 12.03 66.92 -3.27
N SER A 6 13.11 66.54 -2.59
CA SER A 6 13.53 66.85 -1.20
C SER A 6 13.00 65.89 -0.12
N PRO A 7 13.77 65.70 0.98
CA PRO A 7 13.74 64.54 1.89
C PRO A 7 13.19 64.89 3.30
N HIS A 8 12.80 63.88 4.11
CA HIS A 8 12.73 63.96 5.58
C HIS A 8 12.90 62.54 6.17
N THR A 9 13.96 62.24 6.94
CA THR A 9 14.18 62.47 8.39
C THR A 9 13.51 61.42 9.30
N VAL A 10 14.36 60.49 9.77
CA VAL A 10 14.54 59.98 11.15
C VAL A 10 13.33 59.94 12.11
N GLN A 11 13.01 58.76 12.66
CA GLN A 11 12.86 58.62 14.12
C GLN A 11 13.04 57.19 14.63
N THR A 12 14.03 57.07 15.50
CA THR A 12 14.32 56.02 16.47
C THR A 12 13.18 55.88 17.49
N ARG A 13 12.77 54.65 17.79
CA ARG A 13 12.20 54.32 19.11
C ARG A 13 12.64 52.94 19.57
N THR A 14 13.64 52.97 20.43
CA THR A 14 14.01 51.94 21.40
C THR A 14 12.89 51.81 22.44
N VAL A 15 12.35 50.59 22.65
CA VAL A 15 11.73 50.21 23.94
C VAL A 15 12.11 48.76 24.28
N GLN A 16 13.01 48.68 25.25
CA GLN A 16 13.31 47.67 26.27
C GLN A 16 12.60 46.30 26.30
N ALA A 17 13.46 45.27 26.21
CA ALA A 17 13.71 44.19 27.18
C ALA A 17 12.67 43.89 28.27
N ARG A 18 12.20 42.62 28.32
CA ARG A 18 12.33 41.76 29.52
C ARG A 18 12.09 40.27 29.22
N THR A 19 13.16 39.50 29.39
CA THR A 19 13.31 38.19 30.06
C THR A 19 12.10 37.25 30.15
N VAL A 20 12.31 35.96 29.85
CA VAL A 20 12.16 34.80 30.77
C VAL A 20 12.27 33.46 30.01
N ARG A 21 13.38 32.76 30.30
CA ARG A 21 13.45 31.35 30.73
C ARG A 21 13.16 30.23 29.71
N SER A 22 14.27 29.54 29.39
CA SER A 22 14.47 28.08 29.54
C SER A 22 13.32 27.15 29.16
N GLY A 23 13.52 26.42 28.06
CA GLY A 23 12.77 25.22 27.72
C GLY A 23 13.57 24.38 26.75
N ALA A 24 14.48 23.56 27.28
CA ALA A 24 15.25 22.57 26.54
C ALA A 24 14.34 21.66 25.70
N GLN A 25 14.30 21.86 24.38
CA GLN A 25 13.76 20.86 23.47
C GLN A 25 14.89 19.94 23.03
N SER A 26 14.91 18.80 23.72
CA SER A 26 15.65 17.60 23.40
C SER A 26 15.63 17.32 21.90
N ARG A 27 16.79 17.48 21.26
CA ARG A 27 17.10 16.84 19.98
C ARG A 27 17.16 15.33 20.23
N ARG A 28 16.02 14.65 20.17
CA ARG A 28 16.03 13.19 20.05
C ARG A 28 16.29 12.85 18.60
N ALA A 29 17.52 12.42 18.34
CA ALA A 29 17.96 11.81 17.11
C ALA A 29 16.96 10.72 16.70
N PHE A 30 16.34 10.89 15.53
CA PHE A 30 15.56 9.85 14.89
C PHE A 30 16.53 8.72 14.50
N SER A 31 16.33 7.55 15.10
CA SER A 31 17.12 6.35 14.83
C SER A 31 16.81 5.79 13.43
N PRO A 32 17.82 5.40 12.64
CA PRO A 32 17.64 4.85 11.29
C PRO A 32 16.99 3.46 11.25
N LYS A 33 16.65 2.86 12.41
CA LYS A 33 16.01 1.54 12.50
C LYS A 33 14.51 1.58 12.21
N SER A 34 13.87 2.75 12.23
CA SER A 34 12.44 2.93 11.94
C SER A 34 12.10 2.81 10.45
N LEU A 35 13.10 2.96 9.56
CA LEU A 35 12.90 2.95 8.11
C LEU A 35 12.78 1.54 7.52
N TYR A 36 13.25 0.51 8.22
CA TYR A 36 13.20 -0.87 7.73
C TYR A 36 11.85 -1.56 7.96
N LEU A 37 11.03 -1.07 8.91
CA LEU A 37 9.72 -1.64 9.22
C LEU A 37 8.62 -1.16 8.25
N VAL A 38 8.77 0.02 7.65
CA VAL A 38 7.83 0.53 6.63
C VAL A 38 7.95 -0.25 5.31
N ALA A 39 9.16 -0.72 4.99
CA ALA A 39 9.41 -1.55 3.81
C ALA A 39 8.79 -2.96 3.92
N ALA A 40 8.71 -3.53 5.13
CA ALA A 40 8.12 -4.86 5.33
C ALA A 40 6.59 -4.85 5.28
N VAL A 41 5.95 -3.74 5.66
CA VAL A 41 4.48 -3.59 5.63
C VAL A 41 3.95 -3.38 4.20
N ALA A 42 4.75 -2.73 3.34
CA ALA A 42 4.41 -2.45 1.94
C ALA A 42 4.50 -3.68 1.01
N ALA A 43 5.25 -4.72 1.38
CA ALA A 43 5.42 -5.93 0.55
C ALA A 43 4.32 -6.99 0.79
N ALA A 44 3.71 -7.01 1.98
CA ALA A 44 2.72 -8.02 2.36
C ALA A 44 1.31 -7.83 1.77
N LEU A 45 1.01 -6.65 1.21
CA LEU A 45 -0.31 -6.34 0.63
C LEU A 45 -0.43 -6.62 -0.87
N THR A 46 0.70 -6.80 -1.57
CA THR A 46 0.74 -6.90 -3.04
C THR A 46 1.60 -8.02 -3.62
N VAL A 47 2.45 -8.69 -2.83
CA VAL A 47 3.31 -9.76 -3.36
C VAL A 47 2.82 -11.12 -2.89
N ALA A 48 1.90 -11.69 -3.67
CA ALA A 48 1.75 -13.12 -3.96
C ALA A 48 0.31 -13.35 -4.42
N THR A 49 0.08 -13.57 -5.73
CA THR A 49 -0.97 -14.44 -6.33
C THR A 49 -1.23 -14.12 -7.81
N ALA A 50 -0.20 -13.84 -8.62
CA ALA A 50 -0.37 -13.87 -10.08
C ALA A 50 0.15 -15.16 -10.74
N VAL A 51 0.96 -16.00 -10.05
CA VAL A 51 1.67 -17.12 -10.73
C VAL A 51 1.69 -18.43 -9.92
N ALA A 52 0.71 -18.69 -9.06
CA ALA A 52 0.63 -20.00 -8.41
C ALA A 52 -0.83 -20.49 -8.30
N ALA A 53 -1.17 -21.41 -9.20
CA ALA A 53 -2.22 -22.41 -9.13
C ALA A 53 -3.71 -21.96 -9.11
N PRO A 54 -4.60 -22.67 -9.84
CA PRO A 54 -6.05 -22.49 -9.82
C PRO A 54 -6.72 -22.99 -8.52
N ARG A 55 -5.97 -23.19 -7.42
CA ARG A 55 -6.47 -23.80 -6.17
C ARG A 55 -6.79 -22.79 -5.05
N PHE A 56 -6.75 -21.50 -5.32
CA PHE A 56 -7.17 -20.46 -4.37
C PHE A 56 -8.58 -19.94 -4.72
N ALA A 57 -9.57 -20.84 -4.67
CA ALA A 57 -10.97 -20.52 -4.94
C ALA A 57 -11.58 -19.58 -3.88
N ASP A 58 -11.03 -19.53 -2.66
CA ASP A 58 -11.50 -18.62 -1.61
C ASP A 58 -10.76 -17.29 -1.64
N ALA A 59 -11.13 -16.44 -2.60
CA ALA A 59 -10.70 -15.04 -2.63
C ALA A 59 -10.98 -14.30 -1.30
N GLU A 60 -12.04 -14.70 -0.58
CA GLU A 60 -12.42 -14.12 0.70
C GLU A 60 -11.52 -14.55 1.86
N ARG A 61 -10.98 -15.78 1.84
CA ARG A 61 -10.08 -16.26 2.90
C ARG A 61 -8.78 -15.46 2.97
N PHE A 62 -8.42 -14.79 1.88
CA PHE A 62 -7.25 -13.91 1.79
C PHE A 62 -7.59 -12.43 1.80
N ALA A 63 -8.87 -12.07 1.98
CA ALA A 63 -9.26 -10.67 2.12
C ALA A 63 -8.59 -10.05 3.36
N PRO A 64 -8.24 -8.75 3.32
CA PRO A 64 -7.87 -8.03 4.53
C PRO A 64 -8.99 -8.13 5.57
N PRO A 65 -8.68 -8.09 6.88
CA PRO A 65 -9.72 -8.09 7.90
C PRO A 65 -10.57 -6.81 7.79
N THR A 66 -11.85 -6.92 8.15
CA THR A 66 -12.76 -5.77 8.28
C THR A 66 -12.34 -4.88 9.44
N ALA A 67 -12.78 -3.62 9.43
CA ALA A 67 -12.52 -2.70 10.53
C ALA A 67 -13.04 -3.23 11.87
N ALA A 68 -14.20 -3.90 11.85
CA ALA A 68 -14.78 -4.55 13.02
C ALA A 68 -13.90 -5.66 13.58
N GLN A 69 -13.33 -6.52 12.73
CA GLN A 69 -12.45 -7.62 13.13
C GLN A 69 -11.17 -7.13 13.82
N ILE A 70 -10.69 -5.93 13.47
CA ILE A 70 -9.50 -5.33 14.07
C ILE A 70 -9.83 -4.24 15.10
N GLY A 71 -11.11 -4.03 15.42
CA GLY A 71 -11.56 -3.07 16.44
C GLY A 71 -11.23 -1.61 16.12
N ILE A 72 -11.25 -1.20 14.85
CA ILE A 72 -11.24 0.20 14.41
C ILE A 72 -12.70 0.69 14.33
N ALA A 73 -12.94 1.94 14.74
CA ALA A 73 -14.29 2.51 14.82
C ALA A 73 -14.40 3.87 14.11
N GLY A 74 -15.62 4.40 14.02
CA GLY A 74 -15.89 5.75 13.54
C GLY A 74 -15.56 5.96 12.05
N ALA A 75 -15.03 7.13 11.72
CA ALA A 75 -14.71 7.51 10.35
C ALA A 75 -13.60 6.63 9.74
N HIS A 76 -12.59 6.25 10.52
CA HIS A 76 -11.51 5.37 10.10
C HIS A 76 -12.01 3.98 9.71
N ALA A 77 -13.06 3.46 10.38
CA ALA A 77 -13.64 2.17 10.04
C ALA A 77 -14.25 2.16 8.62
N LYS A 78 -14.98 3.23 8.27
CA LYS A 78 -15.58 3.36 6.93
C LYS A 78 -14.50 3.44 5.83
N GLN A 79 -13.45 4.22 6.07
CA GLN A 79 -12.34 4.37 5.13
C GLN A 79 -11.56 3.06 4.97
N TRP A 80 -11.31 2.35 6.07
CA TRP A 80 -10.67 1.04 6.07
C TRP A 80 -11.46 0.02 5.24
N ASP A 81 -12.77 -0.09 5.50
CA ASP A 81 -13.60 -1.05 4.79
C ASP A 81 -13.76 -0.68 3.31
N ALA A 82 -13.77 0.60 2.94
CA ALA A 82 -13.74 1.04 1.54
C ALA A 82 -12.45 0.58 0.84
N LEU A 83 -11.28 0.86 1.41
CA LEU A 83 -9.99 0.41 0.86
C LEU A 83 -9.87 -1.12 0.82
N ARG A 84 -10.49 -1.83 1.77
CA ARG A 84 -10.59 -3.29 1.75
C ARG A 84 -11.40 -3.76 0.54
N GLN A 85 -12.55 -3.14 0.25
CA GLN A 85 -13.36 -3.51 -0.93
C GLN A 85 -12.60 -3.25 -2.23
N GLU A 86 -11.90 -2.13 -2.33
CA GLU A 86 -11.03 -1.84 -3.47
C GLU A 86 -9.94 -2.91 -3.64
N ALA A 87 -9.30 -3.34 -2.55
CA ALA A 87 -8.32 -4.43 -2.60
C ALA A 87 -8.93 -5.77 -3.04
N ILE A 88 -10.18 -6.05 -2.69
CA ILE A 88 -10.90 -7.24 -3.13
C ILE A 88 -11.23 -7.14 -4.62
N ALA A 89 -11.71 -5.97 -5.08
CA ALA A 89 -12.03 -5.72 -6.47
C ALA A 89 -10.78 -5.84 -7.36
N LEU A 90 -9.66 -5.23 -6.96
CA LEU A 90 -8.40 -5.32 -7.71
C LEU A 90 -7.95 -6.78 -7.89
N ARG A 91 -7.99 -7.60 -6.83
CA ARG A 91 -7.68 -9.03 -6.92
C ARG A 91 -8.66 -9.80 -7.81
N ARG A 92 -9.93 -9.37 -7.87
CA ARG A 92 -10.92 -9.99 -8.76
C ARG A 92 -10.57 -9.73 -10.21
N VAL A 93 -10.32 -8.46 -10.56
CA VAL A 93 -9.89 -8.04 -11.91
C VAL A 93 -8.64 -8.81 -12.33
N GLY A 94 -7.58 -8.84 -11.52
CA GLY A 94 -6.35 -9.55 -11.89
C GLY A 94 -6.54 -11.07 -12.12
N ARG A 95 -7.51 -11.71 -11.46
CA ARG A 95 -7.84 -13.12 -11.73
C ARG A 95 -8.67 -13.30 -13.00
N GLU A 96 -9.57 -12.36 -13.28
CA GLU A 96 -10.34 -12.34 -14.52
C GLU A 96 -9.40 -12.13 -15.70
N ASP A 97 -8.50 -11.15 -15.64
CA ASP A 97 -7.47 -10.92 -16.65
C ASP A 97 -6.59 -12.14 -16.91
N LEU A 98 -6.18 -12.85 -15.85
CA LEU A 98 -5.40 -14.09 -16.00
C LEU A 98 -6.21 -15.19 -16.69
N ARG A 99 -7.48 -15.36 -16.30
CA ARG A 99 -8.37 -16.37 -16.90
C ARG A 99 -8.58 -16.07 -18.38
N ASP A 100 -8.91 -14.83 -18.69
CA ASP A 100 -9.22 -14.36 -20.04
C ASP A 100 -7.96 -14.42 -20.92
N GLY A 101 -6.81 -14.01 -20.39
CA GLY A 101 -5.51 -14.14 -21.05
C GLY A 101 -5.12 -15.59 -21.36
N MET A 102 -5.41 -16.54 -20.46
CA MET A 102 -5.19 -17.97 -20.74
C MET A 102 -6.10 -18.49 -21.87
N GLN A 103 -7.36 -18.06 -21.91
CA GLN A 103 -8.30 -18.45 -22.96
C GLN A 103 -7.93 -17.82 -24.31
N GLU A 104 -7.54 -16.55 -24.31
CA GLU A 104 -7.05 -15.82 -25.47
C GLU A 104 -5.78 -16.48 -26.02
N PHE A 105 -4.81 -16.80 -25.16
CA PHE A 105 -3.59 -17.49 -25.56
C PHE A 105 -3.87 -18.84 -26.21
N ARG A 106 -4.80 -19.61 -25.63
CA ARG A 106 -5.19 -20.92 -26.17
C ARG A 106 -5.79 -20.78 -27.57
N THR A 107 -6.65 -19.79 -27.77
CA THR A 107 -7.27 -19.47 -29.07
C THR A 107 -6.23 -19.00 -30.08
N LEU A 108 -5.26 -18.18 -29.63
CA LEU A 108 -4.16 -17.70 -30.46
C LEU A 108 -3.32 -18.86 -31.00
N LEU A 109 -3.01 -19.85 -30.16
CA LEU A 109 -2.21 -21.02 -30.56
C LEU A 109 -2.86 -21.90 -31.64
N ASP A 110 -4.18 -21.84 -31.79
CA ASP A 110 -4.92 -22.59 -32.82
C ASP A 110 -4.88 -21.91 -34.21
N GLN A 111 -4.32 -20.70 -34.32
CA GLN A 111 -4.23 -19.96 -35.57
C GLN A 111 -3.09 -20.46 -36.47
N SER A 112 -3.24 -20.36 -37.79
CA SER A 112 -2.21 -20.78 -38.76
C SER A 112 -0.96 -19.90 -38.77
N SER A 113 -1.05 -18.68 -38.24
CA SER A 113 0.06 -17.72 -38.14
C SER A 113 -0.12 -16.80 -36.92
N PRO A 114 0.11 -17.32 -35.70
CA PRO A 114 -0.16 -16.57 -34.47
C PRO A 114 0.85 -15.44 -34.26
N ASP A 115 0.37 -14.24 -33.95
CA ASP A 115 1.23 -13.12 -33.53
C ASP A 115 1.45 -13.14 -32.01
N LEU A 116 2.41 -13.97 -31.59
CA LEU A 116 2.79 -14.09 -30.18
C LEU A 116 3.41 -12.80 -29.60
N ARG A 117 3.99 -11.95 -30.46
CA ARG A 117 4.61 -10.69 -30.03
C ARG A 117 3.53 -9.68 -29.64
N ALA A 118 2.49 -9.55 -30.46
CA ALA A 118 1.35 -8.70 -30.14
C ALA A 118 0.68 -9.12 -28.82
N PHE A 119 0.42 -10.42 -28.65
CA PHE A 119 -0.16 -10.96 -27.41
C PHE A 119 0.72 -10.69 -26.17
N SER A 120 2.03 -10.92 -26.27
CA SER A 120 2.97 -10.65 -25.18
C SER A 120 2.99 -9.17 -24.79
N ASN A 121 3.02 -8.26 -25.77
CA ASN A 121 3.00 -6.82 -25.51
C ASN A 121 1.69 -6.36 -24.86
N GLU A 122 0.56 -6.95 -25.22
CA GLU A 122 -0.73 -6.67 -24.60
C GLU A 122 -0.79 -7.19 -23.15
N SER A 123 -0.33 -8.42 -22.94
CA SER A 123 -0.25 -9.02 -21.60
C SER A 123 0.63 -8.19 -20.66
N GLN A 124 1.78 -7.72 -21.15
CA GLN A 124 2.67 -6.85 -20.37
C GLN A 124 1.99 -5.53 -20.00
N ARG A 125 1.27 -4.90 -20.93
CA ARG A 125 0.51 -3.67 -20.67
C ARG A 125 -0.56 -3.85 -19.59
N ARG A 126 -1.29 -4.98 -19.60
CA ARG A 126 -2.27 -5.33 -18.56
C ARG A 126 -1.60 -5.51 -17.19
N VAL A 127 -0.46 -6.21 -17.14
CA VAL A 127 0.32 -6.38 -15.91
C VAL A 127 0.81 -5.03 -15.37
N ASP A 128 1.36 -4.17 -16.23
CA ASP A 128 1.87 -2.86 -15.81
C ASP A 128 0.76 -1.95 -15.27
N ALA A 129 -0.41 -1.94 -15.92
CA ALA A 129 -1.59 -1.21 -15.45
C ALA A 129 -2.05 -1.72 -14.07
N HIS A 130 -2.15 -3.04 -13.90
CA HIS A 130 -2.51 -3.65 -12.62
C HIS A 130 -1.53 -3.28 -11.51
N MET A 131 -0.23 -3.29 -11.81
CA MET A 131 0.81 -2.91 -10.86
C MET A 131 0.75 -1.42 -10.50
N ALA A 132 0.37 -0.55 -11.43
CA ALA A 132 0.16 0.87 -11.17
C ALA A 132 -1.03 1.10 -10.21
N GLU A 133 -2.17 0.44 -10.45
CA GLU A 133 -3.34 0.50 -9.56
C GLU A 133 -3.03 -0.05 -8.17
N ALA A 134 -2.30 -1.16 -8.11
CA ALA A 134 -1.84 -1.76 -6.87
C ALA A 134 -0.97 -0.80 -6.03
N ARG A 135 -0.06 -0.05 -6.68
CA ARG A 135 0.75 0.98 -6.01
C ARG A 135 -0.12 2.11 -5.49
N ALA A 136 -1.04 2.64 -6.30
CA ALA A 136 -1.93 3.72 -5.89
C ALA A 136 -2.86 3.32 -4.73
N LEU A 137 -3.35 2.08 -4.71
CA LEU A 137 -4.12 1.56 -3.59
C LEU A 137 -3.26 1.44 -2.32
N ARG A 138 -2.05 0.93 -2.44
CA ARG A 138 -1.12 0.80 -1.31
C ARG A 138 -0.79 2.17 -0.72
N ASP A 139 -0.54 3.17 -1.54
CA ASP A 139 -0.21 4.51 -1.06
C ASP A 139 -1.38 5.11 -0.26
N ARG A 140 -2.63 4.97 -0.74
CA ARG A 140 -3.84 5.36 0.04
C ARG A 140 -4.03 4.58 1.34
N GLN A 141 -3.63 3.31 1.37
CA GLN A 141 -3.65 2.50 2.60
C GLN A 141 -2.62 2.99 3.62
N LEU A 142 -1.44 3.44 3.15
CA LEU A 142 -0.43 4.03 4.01
C LEU A 142 -0.89 5.38 4.55
N ASP A 143 -1.49 6.24 3.72
CA ASP A 143 -2.06 7.51 4.15
C ASP A 143 -3.11 7.32 5.26
N LEU A 144 -4.01 6.33 5.10
CA LEU A 144 -4.98 5.99 6.15
C LEU A 144 -4.26 5.50 7.42
N TYR A 145 -3.30 4.59 7.29
CA TYR A 145 -2.57 4.06 8.45
C TYR A 145 -1.84 5.16 9.23
N GLU A 146 -1.25 6.13 8.54
CA GLU A 146 -0.57 7.28 9.15
C GLU A 146 -1.54 8.23 9.85
N SER A 147 -2.80 8.31 9.41
CA SER A 147 -3.84 9.10 10.08
C SER A 147 -4.46 8.43 11.31
N LEU A 148 -4.25 7.12 11.51
CA LEU A 148 -4.78 6.38 12.66
C LEU A 148 -4.12 6.80 13.98
N THR A 149 -4.85 6.65 15.09
CA THR A 149 -4.26 6.81 16.42
C THR A 149 -3.22 5.71 16.69
N PRO A 150 -2.24 5.92 17.59
CA PRO A 150 -1.25 4.90 17.93
C PRO A 150 -1.86 3.57 18.40
N ALA A 151 -3.00 3.62 19.09
CA ALA A 151 -3.73 2.45 19.53
C ALA A 151 -4.36 1.68 18.36
N GLU A 152 -4.96 2.38 17.39
CA GLU A 152 -5.50 1.77 16.17
C GLU A 152 -4.39 1.20 15.29
N GLN A 153 -3.28 1.93 15.12
CA GLN A 153 -2.12 1.42 14.39
C GLN A 153 -1.57 0.13 15.00
N ALA A 154 -1.56 0.01 16.34
CA ALA A 154 -1.15 -1.22 17.02
C ALA A 154 -2.07 -2.40 16.67
N LYS A 155 -3.38 -2.18 16.59
CA LYS A 155 -4.36 -3.20 16.17
C LYS A 155 -4.14 -3.62 14.72
N VAL A 156 -3.88 -2.67 13.82
CA VAL A 156 -3.55 -2.96 12.41
C VAL A 156 -2.27 -3.80 12.31
N ARG A 157 -1.20 -3.42 13.03
CA ARG A 157 0.06 -4.19 13.06
C ARG A 157 -0.13 -5.61 13.58
N ALA A 158 -0.89 -5.78 14.66
CA ALA A 158 -1.19 -7.10 15.21
C ALA A 158 -1.94 -7.98 14.19
N ALA A 159 -2.98 -7.42 13.55
CA ALA A 159 -3.75 -8.14 12.54
C ALA A 159 -2.91 -8.50 11.29
N MET A 160 -1.95 -7.65 10.91
CA MET A 160 -1.00 -7.96 9.83
C MET A 160 -0.03 -9.08 10.21
N ALA A 161 0.49 -9.07 11.44
CA ALA A 161 1.37 -10.13 11.94
C ALA A 161 0.65 -11.50 11.93
N GLU A 162 -0.55 -11.58 12.50
CA GLU A 162 -1.35 -12.81 12.48
C GLU A 162 -1.61 -13.33 11.06
N ARG A 163 -1.82 -12.41 10.11
CA ARG A 163 -2.04 -12.79 8.72
C ARG A 163 -0.77 -13.36 8.09
N LEU A 164 0.40 -12.78 8.35
CA LEU A 164 1.68 -13.31 7.89
C LEU A 164 1.94 -14.70 8.47
N ASP A 165 1.62 -14.91 9.75
CA ASP A 165 1.77 -16.21 10.40
C ASP A 165 0.86 -17.26 9.74
N ARG A 166 -0.41 -16.91 9.46
CA ARG A 166 -1.33 -17.80 8.73
C ARG A 166 -0.79 -18.16 7.34
N PHE A 167 -0.16 -17.22 6.63
CA PHE A 167 0.45 -17.50 5.34
C PHE A 167 1.68 -18.42 5.45
N ALA A 168 2.53 -18.22 6.46
CA ALA A 168 3.68 -19.09 6.71
C ALA A 168 3.22 -20.53 6.98
N GLN A 169 2.21 -20.71 7.83
CA GLN A 169 1.61 -22.02 8.11
C GLN A 169 1.00 -22.67 6.87
N LEU A 170 0.31 -21.90 6.03
CA LEU A 170 -0.25 -22.42 4.78
C LEU A 170 0.86 -22.90 3.84
N ARG A 171 1.93 -22.12 3.70
CA ARG A 171 3.10 -22.48 2.88
C ARG A 171 3.72 -23.79 3.35
N GLU A 172 3.95 -23.95 4.65
CA GLU A 172 4.51 -25.17 5.24
C GLU A 172 3.62 -26.39 5.00
N ARG A 173 2.30 -26.26 5.19
CA ARG A 173 1.35 -27.34 4.89
C ARG A 173 1.37 -27.76 3.43
N LEU A 174 1.49 -26.80 2.51
CA LEU A 174 1.57 -27.11 1.09
C LEU A 174 2.86 -27.86 0.78
N ILE A 175 4.01 -27.41 1.27
CA ILE A 175 5.31 -28.09 1.07
C ILE A 175 5.23 -29.53 1.58
N GLY A 176 4.78 -29.75 2.82
CA GLY A 176 4.68 -31.10 3.38
C GLY A 176 3.71 -32.03 2.63
N MET A 177 2.66 -31.48 2.00
CA MET A 177 1.74 -32.26 1.16
C MET A 177 2.41 -32.72 -0.15
N TRP A 178 3.28 -31.89 -0.73
CA TRP A 178 4.03 -32.26 -1.94
C TRP A 178 5.10 -33.32 -1.63
N GLU A 179 5.77 -33.22 -0.49
CA GLU A 179 6.76 -34.19 -0.04
C GLU A 179 6.14 -35.55 0.29
N ALA A 180 4.92 -35.59 0.85
CA ALA A 180 4.22 -36.84 1.17
C ALA A 180 3.61 -37.57 -0.06
N ARG A 181 3.67 -36.96 -1.25
CA ARG A 181 3.09 -37.51 -2.49
C ARG A 181 4.16 -37.96 -3.50
N GLY A 182 5.44 -37.67 -3.23
CA GLY A 182 6.60 -38.20 -3.96
C GLY A 182 7.15 -39.44 -3.30
#